data_AF-Q6CQ13-F1
#
_entry.id   AF-Q6CQ13-F1
#
_cell.length_a   1.000
_cell.length_b   1.000
_cell.length_c   1.000
_cell.angle_alpha   90.00
_cell.angle_beta   90.00
_cell.angle_gamma   90.00
#
_symmetry.space_group_name_H-M   'P 1'
#
loop_
_entity.id
_entity.type
_entity.pdbx_description
1 polymer ?
#
loop_
_entity_poly.entity_id
_entity_poly.type
_entity_poly.pdbx_seq_one_letter_code
_entity_poly.pdbx_strand_id
1 'polypeptide(L)'
;MLSLQQYNKQLPEIAKLVSRWDKASRVQLIKEISDHILVVNMRQKQFLTIELQINYDKVYQVPSIRFRLWEHALDDEDVSSSKLLFLSDVELRSIIALNSFSVSLSSDPTTKEVWYHVNNCDTDANVGTEPERYLLRWISLYLQIFDPTLNIMLI
;
A
#
# COMPACT_ATOMS: atom_id res chain seq x y z
N MET A 1 11.61 -6.18 14.76
CA MET A 1 12.56 -5.69 13.74
C MET A 1 12.83 -6.77 12.70
N LEU A 2 12.42 -6.50 11.47
CA LEU A 2 12.56 -7.39 10.32
C LEU A 2 13.76 -6.92 9.50
N SER A 3 14.75 -7.77 9.22
CA SER A 3 15.89 -7.34 8.40
C SER A 3 15.47 -7.12 6.94
N LEU A 4 16.18 -6.25 6.21
CA LEU A 4 15.95 -6.05 4.78
C LEU A 4 16.05 -7.36 3.97
N GLN A 5 16.95 -8.26 4.37
CA GLN A 5 17.08 -9.58 3.75
C GLN A 5 15.84 -10.45 4.00
N GLN A 6 15.30 -10.44 5.22
CA GLN A 6 14.07 -11.14 5.57
C GLN A 6 12.86 -10.54 4.84
N TYR A 7 12.77 -9.22 4.75
CA TYR A 7 11.77 -8.50 3.97
C TYR A 7 11.80 -8.94 2.50
N ASN A 8 12.96 -8.82 1.84
CA ASN A 8 13.13 -9.21 0.43
C ASN A 8 12.83 -10.69 0.19
N LYS A 9 13.11 -11.57 1.17
CA LYS A 9 12.82 -13.00 1.08
C LYS A 9 11.31 -13.29 1.12
N GLN A 10 10.55 -12.55 1.92
CA GLN A 10 9.11 -12.77 2.11
C GLN A 10 8.25 -12.03 1.07
N LEU A 11 8.73 -10.91 0.52
CA LEU A 11 7.94 -10.05 -0.38
C LEU A 11 7.38 -10.76 -1.64
N PRO A 12 8.09 -11.69 -2.31
CA PRO A 12 7.54 -12.42 -3.45
C PRO A 12 6.31 -13.27 -3.12
N GLU A 13 6.23 -13.80 -1.90
CA GLU A 13 5.05 -14.53 -1.43
C GLU A 13 3.87 -13.58 -1.24
N ILE A 14 4.12 -12.40 -0.67
CA ILE A 14 3.12 -11.34 -0.55
C ILE A 14 2.63 -10.89 -1.92
N ALA A 15 3.52 -10.70 -2.89
CA ALA A 15 3.15 -10.34 -4.26
C ALA A 15 2.19 -11.37 -4.89
N LYS A 16 2.45 -12.67 -4.69
CA LYS A 16 1.55 -13.75 -5.15
C LYS A 16 0.20 -13.69 -4.45
N LEU A 17 0.16 -13.48 -3.14
CA LEU A 17 -1.09 -13.38 -2.39
C LEU A 17 -1.91 -12.17 -2.84
N VAL A 18 -1.29 -11.00 -2.93
CA VAL A 18 -1.93 -9.76 -3.36
C VAL A 18 -2.39 -9.82 -4.81
N SER A 19 -1.72 -10.59 -5.68
CA SER A 19 -2.20 -10.81 -7.06
C SER A 19 -3.51 -11.59 -7.16
N ARG A 20 -3.94 -12.25 -6.08
CA ARG A 20 -5.24 -12.95 -5.99
C ARG A 20 -6.34 -12.09 -5.36
N TRP A 21 -6.00 -10.90 -4.88
CA TRP A 21 -6.98 -9.96 -4.38
C TRP A 21 -7.80 -9.42 -5.55
N ASP A 22 -9.12 -9.59 -5.50
CA ASP A 22 -10.05 -9.25 -6.57
C ASP A 22 -10.04 -7.76 -6.93
N LYS A 23 -9.74 -6.88 -5.97
CA LYS A 23 -9.57 -5.44 -6.23
C LYS A 23 -8.22 -5.10 -6.88
N ALA A 24 -7.22 -5.97 -6.79
CA ALA A 24 -5.90 -5.73 -7.36
C ALA A 24 -5.92 -5.93 -8.89
N SER A 25 -5.96 -4.81 -9.62
CA SER A 25 -5.94 -4.80 -11.08
C SER A 25 -4.56 -5.07 -11.68
N ARG A 26 -3.49 -4.69 -10.97
CA ARG A 26 -2.10 -4.89 -11.40
C ARG A 26 -1.20 -4.97 -10.18
N VAL A 27 -0.31 -5.95 -10.17
CA VAL A 27 0.68 -6.17 -9.11
C VAL A 27 2.06 -6.31 -9.76
N GLN A 28 3.03 -5.53 -9.29
CA GLN A 28 4.39 -5.53 -9.83
C GLN A 28 5.43 -5.53 -8.73
N LEU A 29 6.38 -6.46 -8.83
CA LEU A 29 7.57 -6.47 -7.99
C LEU A 29 8.68 -5.73 -8.74
N ILE A 30 9.03 -4.54 -8.26
CA ILE A 30 10.10 -3.70 -8.81
C ILE A 30 11.36 -3.93 -7.97
N LYS A 31 12.48 -4.16 -8.65
CA LYS A 31 13.78 -4.29 -7.99
C LYS A 31 14.52 -2.95 -8.07
N GLU A 32 14.71 -2.33 -6.92
CA GLU A 32 15.59 -1.17 -6.75
C GLU A 32 17.03 -1.63 -6.43
N ILE A 33 17.92 -0.68 -6.15
CA ILE A 33 19.35 -0.95 -5.89
C ILE A 33 19.54 -1.96 -4.75
N SER A 34 18.81 -1.80 -3.64
CA SER A 34 19.03 -2.58 -2.40
C SER A 34 17.83 -3.39 -1.95
N ASP A 35 16.65 -3.06 -2.46
CA ASP A 35 15.35 -3.42 -1.93
C ASP A 35 14.39 -3.69 -3.09
N HIS A 36 13.33 -4.42 -2.77
CA HIS A 36 12.22 -4.63 -3.69
C HIS A 36 11.05 -3.77 -3.24
N ILE A 37 10.34 -3.19 -4.19
CA ILE A 37 9.10 -2.47 -3.98
C ILE A 37 7.99 -3.28 -4.60
N LEU A 38 6.91 -3.51 -3.86
CA LEU A 38 5.69 -4.10 -4.42
C LEU A 38 4.70 -2.97 -4.72
N VAL A 39 4.40 -2.79 -6.01
CA VAL A 39 3.41 -1.82 -6.49
C VAL A 39 2.10 -2.54 -6.79
N VAL A 40 1.00 -2.03 -6.27
CA VAL A 40 -0.34 -2.61 -6.42
C VAL A 40 -1.30 -1.51 -6.85
N ASN A 41 -1.87 -1.63 -8.05
CA ASN A 41 -2.98 -0.80 -8.47
C ASN A 41 -4.28 -1.52 -8.11
N MET A 42 -5.05 -0.95 -7.20
CA MET A 42 -6.34 -1.48 -6.78
C MET A 42 -7.49 -0.60 -7.28
N ARG A 43 -8.56 -1.21 -7.78
CA ARG A 43 -9.77 -0.49 -8.20
C ARG A 43 -10.73 -0.42 -7.02
N GLN A 44 -10.98 0.79 -6.52
CA GLN A 44 -11.88 1.00 -5.37
C GLN A 44 -13.31 1.32 -5.83
N LYS A 45 -13.45 2.13 -6.89
CA LYS A 45 -14.71 2.43 -7.58
C LYS A 45 -14.45 2.43 -9.10
N GLN A 46 -15.50 2.50 -9.91
CA GLN A 46 -15.38 2.48 -11.38
C GLN A 46 -14.43 3.57 -11.92
N PHE A 47 -14.42 4.73 -11.28
CA PHE A 47 -13.63 5.91 -11.63
C PHE A 47 -12.48 6.19 -10.65
N LEU A 48 -12.18 5.28 -9.72
CA LEU A 48 -11.18 5.50 -8.67
C LEU A 48 -10.23 4.32 -8.54
N THR A 49 -8.95 4.56 -8.81
CA THR A 49 -7.86 3.62 -8.56
C THR A 49 -7.00 4.14 -7.42
N ILE A 50 -6.55 3.23 -6.55
CA ILE A 50 -5.53 3.51 -5.55
C ILE A 50 -4.26 2.81 -6.01
N GLU A 51 -3.17 3.55 -6.14
CA GLU A 51 -1.85 2.99 -6.35
C GLU A 51 -1.18 2.88 -4.98
N LEU A 52 -0.93 1.65 -4.55
CA LEU A 52 -0.22 1.31 -3.33
C LEU A 52 1.22 0.96 -3.67
N GLN A 53 2.15 1.38 -2.82
CA GLN A 53 3.51 0.89 -2.82
C GLN A 53 3.86 0.36 -1.43
N ILE A 54 4.40 -0.84 -1.41
CA ILE A 54 4.93 -1.49 -0.22
C ILE A 54 6.44 -1.50 -0.36
N ASN A 55 7.10 -0.83 0.59
CA ASN A 55 8.54 -0.66 0.64
C ASN A 55 9.07 -1.01 2.03
N TYR A 56 10.39 -1.07 2.17
CA TYR A 56 11.04 -1.29 3.46
C TYR A 56 11.50 0.03 4.06
N ASP A 57 11.05 0.33 5.28
CA ASP A 57 11.52 1.48 6.04
C ASP A 57 12.83 1.12 6.76
N LYS A 58 13.92 1.76 6.36
CA LYS A 58 15.27 1.50 6.91
C LYS A 58 15.48 2.09 8.31
N VAL A 59 14.68 3.08 8.71
CA VAL A 59 14.77 3.73 10.02
C VAL A 59 14.12 2.85 11.09
N TYR A 60 12.88 2.44 10.83
CA TYR A 60 12.10 1.61 11.76
C TYR A 60 12.33 0.10 11.57
N GLN A 61 12.93 -0.32 10.46
CA GLN A 61 13.17 -1.73 10.11
C GLN A 61 11.87 -2.55 10.02
N VAL A 62 10.89 -1.97 9.35
CA VAL A 62 9.55 -2.52 9.15
C VAL A 62 9.08 -2.27 7.71
N PRO A 63 8.16 -3.08 7.18
CA PRO A 63 7.45 -2.75 5.96
C PRO A 63 6.63 -1.46 6.13
N SER A 64 6.51 -0.69 5.06
CA SER A 64 5.78 0.57 5.00
C SER A 64 4.85 0.60 3.79
N ILE A 65 3.72 1.31 3.93
CA ILE A 65 2.78 1.56 2.83
C ILE A 65 2.76 3.05 2.55
N ARG A 66 2.99 3.40 1.29
CA ARG A 66 2.56 4.68 0.73
C ARG A 66 1.56 4.46 -0.37
N PHE A 67 0.65 5.42 -0.57
CA PHE A 67 -0.37 5.30 -1.60
C PHE A 67 -0.76 6.66 -2.18
N ARG A 68 -1.39 6.63 -3.36
CA ARG A 68 -2.00 7.80 -4.00
C ARG A 68 -3.29 7.39 -4.68
N LEU A 69 -4.21 8.35 -4.78
CA LEU A 69 -5.52 8.14 -5.38
C LEU A 69 -5.55 8.76 -6.77
N TRP A 70 -6.11 8.03 -7.73
CA TRP A 70 -6.28 8.42 -9.11
C TRP A 70 -7.77 8.43 -9.45
N GLU A 71 -8.30 9.59 -9.83
CA GLU A 71 -9.61 9.67 -10.44
C GLU A 71 -9.49 9.56 -11.96
N HIS A 72 -10.33 8.72 -12.54
CA HIS A 72 -10.42 8.53 -13.98
C HIS A 72 -11.72 9.13 -14.49
N ALA A 73 -11.61 10.05 -15.44
CA ALA A 73 -12.75 10.63 -16.13
C ALA A 73 -12.58 10.43 -17.64
N LEU A 74 -13.69 10.15 -18.31
CA LEU A 74 -13.81 10.32 -19.76
C LEU A 74 -14.25 11.76 -19.97
N ASP A 75 -13.52 12.51 -20.78
CA ASP A 75 -14.00 13.81 -21.25
C ASP A 75 -15.03 13.64 -22.38
N ASP A 76 -15.61 14.75 -22.81
CA ASP A 76 -16.64 14.77 -23.87
C ASP A 76 -16.11 14.30 -25.24
N GLU A 77 -14.79 14.16 -25.40
CA GLU A 77 -14.12 13.64 -26.61
C GLU A 77 -13.68 12.17 -26.47
N ASP A 78 -14.19 11.45 -25.46
CA ASP A 78 -13.83 10.06 -25.13
C ASP A 78 -12.33 9.86 -24.82
N VAL A 79 -11.60 10.93 -24.48
CA VAL A 79 -10.20 10.84 -24.05
C VAL A 79 -10.17 10.50 -22.56
N SER A 80 -9.52 9.38 -22.24
CA SER A 80 -9.34 8.98 -20.85
C SER A 80 -8.34 9.90 -20.17
N SER A 81 -8.80 10.69 -19.21
CA SER A 81 -7.96 11.49 -18.32
C SER A 81 -7.80 10.79 -16.97
N SER A 82 -6.64 10.95 -16.35
CA SER A 82 -6.38 10.48 -14.99
C SER A 82 -5.75 11.61 -14.21
N LYS A 83 -6.33 11.93 -13.05
CA LYS A 83 -5.84 13.02 -12.18
C LYS A 83 -5.55 12.50 -10.78
N LEU A 84 -4.49 13.01 -10.17
CA LEU A 84 -4.21 12.77 -8.76
C LEU A 84 -5.28 13.44 -7.90
N LEU A 85 -5.81 12.70 -6.93
CA LEU A 85 -6.72 13.24 -5.92
C LEU A 85 -5.98 13.53 -4.63
N PHE A 86 -6.14 14.75 -4.15
CA PHE A 86 -5.74 15.19 -2.81
C PHE A 86 -7.00 15.45 -2.00
N LEU A 87 -7.28 14.52 -1.10
CA LEU A 87 -8.46 14.50 -0.25
C LEU A 87 -8.08 14.95 1.16
N SER A 88 -9.02 15.66 1.80
CA SER A 88 -9.01 15.89 3.24
C SER A 88 -9.15 14.58 4.01
N ASP A 89 -8.79 14.57 5.30
CA ASP A 89 -8.93 13.39 6.16
C ASP A 89 -10.36 12.83 6.19
N VAL A 90 -11.37 13.70 6.15
CA VAL A 90 -12.79 13.29 6.15
C VAL A 90 -13.15 12.58 4.85
N GLU A 91 -12.75 13.14 3.71
CA GLU A 91 -12.98 12.54 2.40
C GLU A 91 -12.21 11.22 2.26
N LEU A 92 -10.96 11.17 2.75
CA LEU A 92 -10.14 9.98 2.72
C LEU A 92 -10.76 8.84 3.52
N ARG A 93 -11.27 9.13 4.73
CA ARG A 93 -11.98 8.15 5.59
C ARG A 93 -13.28 7.64 4.99
N SER A 94 -13.85 8.32 3.99
CA SER A 94 -15.01 7.83 3.24
C SER A 94 -14.64 6.77 2.17
N ILE A 95 -13.35 6.65 1.86
CA ILE A 95 -12.82 5.76 0.81
C ILE A 95 -12.04 4.60 1.41
N ILE A 96 -11.28 4.84 2.47
CA ILE A 96 -10.44 3.85 3.16
C ILE A 96 -10.74 3.80 4.66
N ALA A 97 -10.61 2.62 5.25
CA ALA A 97 -10.90 2.33 6.65
C ALA A 97 -9.65 2.55 7.52
N LEU A 98 -9.33 3.82 7.80
CA LEU A 98 -8.15 4.15 8.61
C LEU A 98 -8.22 3.63 10.04
N ASN A 99 -9.40 3.41 10.63
CA ASN A 99 -9.55 2.97 12.03
C ASN A 99 -8.62 3.76 12.98
N SER A 100 -7.70 3.06 13.65
CA SER A 100 -6.65 3.61 14.52
C SER A 100 -5.38 4.05 13.79
N PHE A 101 -5.21 3.69 12.52
CA PHE A 101 -4.08 4.13 11.70
C PHE A 101 -4.18 5.61 11.38
N SER A 102 -3.03 6.26 11.29
CA SER A 102 -2.90 7.65 10.86
C SER A 102 -2.12 7.71 9.55
N VAL A 103 -2.47 8.69 8.73
CA VAL A 103 -1.86 8.92 7.42
C VAL A 103 -1.36 10.35 7.34
N SER A 104 -0.21 10.55 6.71
CA SER A 104 0.35 11.87 6.41
C SER A 104 0.55 12.05 4.91
N LEU A 105 0.27 13.24 4.39
CA LEU A 105 0.56 13.58 3.00
C LEU A 105 1.96 14.19 2.93
N SER A 106 2.85 13.62 2.11
CA SER A 106 4.22 14.13 1.94
C SER A 106 4.68 14.05 0.49
N SER A 107 5.61 14.93 0.11
CA SER A 107 6.24 14.90 -1.22
C SER A 107 7.58 14.18 -1.16
N ASP A 108 7.82 13.28 -2.10
CA ASP A 108 9.14 12.72 -2.33
C ASP A 108 10.11 13.85 -2.77
N PRO A 109 11.21 14.09 -2.05
CA PRO A 109 12.08 15.22 -2.32
C PRO A 109 12.79 15.09 -3.68
N THR A 110 13.01 13.86 -4.16
CA THR A 110 13.73 13.55 -5.40
C THR A 110 12.78 13.57 -6.58
N THR A 111 11.64 12.86 -6.51
CA THR A 111 10.72 12.72 -7.66
C THR A 111 9.67 13.83 -7.73
N LYS A 112 9.49 14.61 -6.65
CA LYS A 112 8.39 15.58 -6.48
C LYS A 112 7.00 14.94 -6.51
N GLU A 113 6.91 13.62 -6.49
CA GLU A 113 5.63 12.93 -6.40
C GLU A 113 5.07 13.07 -4.98
N VAL A 114 3.76 13.23 -4.88
CA VAL A 114 3.07 13.35 -3.60
C VAL A 114 2.40 12.02 -3.27
N TRP A 115 2.61 11.57 -2.04
CA TRP A 115 2.14 10.30 -1.52
C TRP A 115 1.49 10.47 -0.15
N TYR A 116 0.43 9.72 0.09
CA TYR A 116 -0.07 9.45 1.42
C TYR A 116 0.79 8.35 2.05
N HIS A 117 1.23 8.54 3.28
CA HIS A 117 2.04 7.58 4.03
C HIS A 117 1.24 7.06 5.21
N VAL A 118 1.04 5.75 5.30
CA VAL A 118 0.53 5.13 6.52
C VAL A 118 1.65 5.18 7.55
N ASN A 119 1.41 5.86 8.67
CA ASN A 119 2.42 5.99 9.72
C ASN A 119 2.78 4.59 10.25
N ASN A 120 4.08 4.31 10.32
CA ASN A 120 4.63 2.97 10.54
C ASN A 120 5.43 2.84 11.85
N CYS A 121 5.44 3.88 12.70
CA CYS A 121 6.25 3.92 13.91
C CYS A 121 5.87 2.89 14.98
N ASP A 122 4.62 2.42 14.97
CA ASP A 122 4.05 1.44 15.91
C ASP A 122 3.88 0.05 15.27
N THR A 123 4.38 -0.17 14.05
CA THR A 123 4.17 -1.40 13.27
C THR A 123 4.53 -2.65 14.07
N ASP A 124 5.72 -2.71 14.67
CA ASP A 124 6.16 -3.87 15.46
C ASP A 124 5.25 -4.17 16.66
N ALA A 125 4.64 -3.14 17.26
CA ALA A 125 3.67 -3.32 18.35
C ALA A 125 2.34 -3.91 17.84
N ASN A 126 1.97 -3.61 16.60
CA ASN A 126 0.73 -4.08 15.97
C ASN A 126 0.84 -5.52 15.44
N VAL A 127 1.97 -5.91 14.84
CA VAL A 127 2.13 -7.23 14.17
C VAL A 127 2.98 -8.25 14.93
N GLY A 128 3.62 -7.82 16.01
CA GLY A 128 4.56 -8.64 16.79
C GLY A 128 5.94 -8.77 16.14
N THR A 129 6.93 -9.13 16.94
CA THR A 129 8.35 -9.05 16.56
C THR A 129 8.91 -10.30 15.87
N GLU A 130 8.15 -11.39 15.78
CA GLU A 130 8.60 -12.67 15.23
C GLU A 130 8.92 -12.55 13.72
N PRO A 131 10.16 -12.75 13.27
CA PRO A 131 10.52 -12.57 11.86
C PRO A 131 9.86 -13.59 10.93
N GLU A 132 9.55 -14.80 11.40
CA GLU A 132 8.88 -15.81 10.59
C GLU A 132 7.46 -15.35 10.22
N ARG A 133 7.13 -15.39 8.91
CA ARG A 133 5.83 -14.94 8.36
C ARG A 133 5.43 -13.52 8.79
N TYR A 134 6.40 -12.67 9.15
CA TYR A 134 6.14 -11.29 9.59
C TYR A 134 5.34 -10.50 8.56
N LEU A 135 5.78 -10.52 7.29
CA LEU A 135 5.13 -9.77 6.21
C LEU A 135 3.72 -10.29 5.92
N LEU A 136 3.47 -11.58 6.17
CA LEU A 136 2.13 -12.16 6.05
C LEU A 136 1.19 -11.63 7.13
N ARG A 137 1.62 -11.63 8.40
CA ARG A 137 0.82 -11.02 9.48
C ARG A 137 0.58 -9.53 9.22
N TRP A 138 1.63 -8.84 8.78
CA TRP A 138 1.57 -7.42 8.47
C TRP A 138 0.61 -7.10 7.34
N ILE A 139 0.68 -7.80 6.21
CA ILE A 139 -0.22 -7.53 5.09
C ILE A 139 -1.67 -7.84 5.43
N SER A 140 -1.93 -8.90 6.21
CA SER A 140 -3.28 -9.28 6.65
C SER A 140 -3.94 -8.23 7.54
N LEU A 141 -3.14 -7.42 8.25
CA LEU A 141 -3.65 -6.29 9.05
C LEU A 141 -3.73 -5.01 8.21
N TYR A 142 -2.64 -4.63 7.53
CA TYR A 142 -2.53 -3.32 6.89
C TYR A 142 -3.37 -3.19 5.62
N LEU A 143 -3.64 -4.28 4.88
CA LEU A 143 -4.55 -4.19 3.73
C LEU A 143 -6.02 -4.01 4.12
N GLN A 144 -6.40 -4.25 5.38
CA GLN A 144 -7.75 -3.94 5.86
C GLN A 144 -8.06 -2.43 5.80
N ILE A 145 -7.03 -1.58 5.79
CA ILE A 145 -7.18 -0.14 5.54
C ILE A 145 -7.87 0.12 4.20
N PHE A 146 -7.52 -0.64 3.17
CA PHE A 146 -8.03 -0.44 1.82
C PHE A 146 -9.25 -1.31 1.52
N ASP A 147 -9.33 -2.47 2.17
CA ASP A 147 -10.45 -3.39 2.04
C ASP A 147 -10.71 -4.17 3.33
N PRO A 148 -11.65 -3.70 4.17
CA PRO A 148 -12.02 -4.37 5.41
C PRO A 148 -12.60 -5.78 5.22
N THR A 149 -13.06 -6.10 4.01
CA THR A 149 -13.62 -7.43 3.68
C THR A 149 -12.56 -8.42 3.22
N LEU A 150 -11.31 -7.95 3.05
CA LEU A 150 -10.21 -8.78 2.61
C LEU A 150 -9.88 -9.84 3.66
N ASN A 151 -10.22 -11.07 3.34
CA ASN A 151 -9.88 -12.23 4.15
C ASN A 151 -8.68 -12.93 3.51
N ILE A 152 -7.46 -12.44 3.78
CA ILE A 152 -6.25 -13.19 3.45
C ILE A 152 -6.21 -14.37 4.42
N MET A 153 -6.84 -15.47 4.02
CA MET A 153 -6.75 -16.71 4.77
C MET A 153 -5.26 -17.04 4.92
N LEU A 154 -4.82 -17.06 6.18
CA LEU A 154 -3.53 -17.58 6.63
C LEU A 154 -3.54 -19.10 6.37
N ILE A 155 -3.31 -19.51 5.13
CA ILE A 155 -3.11 -20.92 4.77
C ILE A 155 -1.66 -21.31 5.11
#